data_AF-A0A7J4T9N7-F1
#
_entry.id   AF-A0A7J4T9N7-F1
#
_cell.length_a   1.000
_cell.length_b   1.000
_cell.length_c   1.000
_cell.angle_alpha   90.00
_cell.angle_beta   90.00
_cell.angle_gamma   90.00
#
_symmetry.space_group_name_H-M   'P 1'
#
loop_
_entity.id
_entity.type
_entity.pdbx_description
1 polymer ?
#
loop_
_entity_poly.entity_id
_entity_poly.type
_entity_poly.pdbx_seq_one_letter_code
_entity_poly.pdbx_strand_id
1 'polypeptide(L)'
;KLSNEEPAEIYAAIREGKETDSGREIPDTEQRNIYKKIYEVAIVNASLSQDEFRVLAHLREQFGIDDQEHQKIEDELKHIMKERFEDENVLEKMLGTLKDSVSMVGSLFDSVRTKSA
;
A
#
# COMPACT_ATOMS: atom_id res chain seq x y z
N LYS A 1 -7.73 -18.95 -0.56
CA LYS A 1 -6.52 -18.83 -1.40
C LYS A 1 -7.02 -18.86 -2.83
N LEU A 2 -6.59 -17.92 -3.67
CA LEU A 2 -6.88 -17.99 -5.10
C LEU A 2 -6.14 -19.20 -5.71
N SER A 3 -6.72 -19.80 -6.73
CA SER A 3 -6.01 -20.75 -7.60
C SER A 3 -4.86 -20.01 -8.30
N ASN A 4 -3.84 -20.73 -8.76
CA ASN A 4 -2.73 -20.10 -9.49
C ASN A 4 -3.15 -19.51 -10.84
N GLU A 5 -4.33 -19.88 -11.34
CA GLU A 5 -4.85 -19.50 -12.66
C GLU A 5 -5.72 -18.25 -12.58
N GLU A 6 -6.44 -18.06 -11.47
CA GLU A 6 -7.36 -16.93 -11.26
C GLU A 6 -6.73 -15.55 -11.52
N PRO A 7 -5.49 -15.22 -11.06
CA PRO A 7 -4.89 -13.92 -11.38
C PRO A 7 -4.73 -13.68 -12.88
N ALA A 8 -4.31 -14.69 -13.64
CA ALA A 8 -4.10 -14.58 -15.08
C ALA A 8 -5.43 -14.42 -15.83
N GLU A 9 -6.48 -15.09 -15.36
CA GLU A 9 -7.84 -14.96 -15.89
C GLU A 9 -8.40 -13.55 -15.72
N ILE A 10 -8.21 -12.94 -14.54
CA ILE A 10 -8.61 -11.54 -14.31
C ILE A 10 -7.86 -10.58 -15.25
N TYR A 11 -6.54 -10.77 -15.44
CA TYR A 11 -5.78 -9.95 -16.38
C TYR A 11 -6.28 -10.08 -17.82
N ALA A 12 -6.60 -11.31 -18.26
CA ALA A 12 -7.16 -11.54 -19.59
C ALA A 12 -8.54 -10.88 -19.74
N ALA A 13 -9.41 -11.01 -18.73
CA ALA A 13 -10.73 -10.40 -18.74
C ALA A 13 -10.68 -8.88 -18.84
N ILE A 14 -9.78 -8.21 -18.09
CA ILE A 14 -9.55 -6.76 -18.19
C ILE A 14 -9.13 -6.35 -19.61
N ARG A 15 -8.21 -7.10 -20.24
CA ARG A 15 -7.73 -6.80 -21.60
C ARG A 15 -8.82 -7.00 -22.66
N GLU A 16 -9.69 -7.97 -22.45
CA GLU A 16 -10.76 -8.34 -23.38
C GLU A 16 -12.09 -7.62 -23.10
N GLY A 17 -12.15 -6.81 -22.03
CA GLY A 17 -13.37 -6.13 -21.60
C GLY A 17 -14.48 -7.07 -21.15
N LYS A 18 -14.12 -8.24 -20.62
CA LYS A 18 -15.06 -9.26 -20.15
C LYS A 18 -15.39 -9.06 -18.68
N GLU A 19 -16.66 -9.23 -18.33
CA GLU A 19 -17.07 -9.31 -16.93
C GLU A 19 -16.58 -10.62 -16.30
N THR A 20 -16.28 -10.56 -15.02
CA THR A 20 -15.84 -11.70 -14.21
C THR A 20 -16.78 -11.87 -13.03
N ASP A 21 -16.83 -13.07 -12.47
CA ASP A 21 -17.58 -13.32 -11.25
C ASP A 21 -17.06 -12.44 -10.10
N SER A 22 -17.98 -12.07 -9.21
CA SER A 22 -17.63 -11.32 -8.01
C SER A 22 -16.78 -12.16 -7.07
N GLY A 23 -15.71 -11.55 -6.56
CA GLY A 23 -14.86 -12.16 -5.53
C GLY A 23 -15.54 -12.17 -4.16
N ARG A 24 -14.79 -12.64 -3.15
CA ARG A 24 -15.26 -12.55 -1.76
C ARG A 24 -15.14 -11.11 -1.24
N GLU A 25 -16.06 -10.74 -0.35
CA GLU A 25 -15.88 -9.54 0.46
C GLU A 25 -14.70 -9.69 1.42
N ILE A 26 -13.87 -8.65 1.47
CA ILE A 26 -12.72 -8.57 2.38
C ILE A 26 -13.16 -7.73 3.57
N PRO A 27 -13.18 -8.29 4.80
CA PRO A 27 -13.54 -7.52 5.97
C PRO A 27 -12.50 -6.42 6.25
N ASP A 28 -12.97 -5.33 6.83
CA ASP A 28 -12.22 -4.17 7.31
C ASP A 28 -10.86 -4.47 7.97
N THR A 29 -10.81 -5.46 8.85
CA THR A 29 -9.58 -5.86 9.56
C THR A 29 -8.56 -6.47 8.61
N GLU A 30 -9.03 -7.22 7.61
CA GLU A 30 -8.19 -7.83 6.60
C GLU A 30 -7.70 -6.80 5.57
N GLN A 31 -8.55 -5.84 5.18
CA GLN A 31 -8.14 -4.73 4.32
C GLN A 31 -6.96 -3.95 4.92
N ARG A 32 -7.03 -3.61 6.21
CA ARG A 32 -5.94 -2.95 6.97
C ARG A 32 -4.66 -3.79 6.98
N ASN A 33 -4.80 -5.11 7.18
CA ASN A 33 -3.66 -6.03 7.15
C ASN A 33 -3.03 -6.16 5.76
N ILE A 34 -3.83 -6.15 4.70
CA ILE A 34 -3.36 -6.18 3.30
C ILE A 34 -2.58 -4.90 3.01
N TYR A 35 -3.15 -3.74 3.34
CA TYR A 35 -2.50 -2.45 3.16
C TYR A 35 -1.15 -2.38 3.87
N LYS A 36 -1.11 -2.75 5.16
CA LYS A 36 0.11 -2.78 5.97
C LYS A 36 1.19 -3.68 5.35
N LYS A 37 0.82 -4.88 4.88
CA LYS A 37 1.78 -5.83 4.25
C LYS A 37 2.35 -5.29 2.93
N ILE A 38 1.51 -4.70 2.09
CA ILE A 38 1.96 -4.10 0.82
C ILE A 38 2.94 -2.96 1.12
N TYR A 39 2.62 -2.13 2.11
CA TYR A 39 3.48 -1.02 2.52
C TYR A 39 4.81 -1.50 3.12
N GLU A 40 4.79 -2.54 3.96
CA GLU A 40 5.99 -3.19 4.50
C GLU A 40 6.92 -3.68 3.38
N VAL A 41 6.39 -4.43 2.40
CA VAL A 41 7.17 -4.96 1.28
C VAL A 41 7.79 -3.84 0.45
N ALA A 42 7.05 -2.77 0.20
CA ALA A 42 7.54 -1.63 -0.59
C ALA A 42 8.69 -0.89 0.12
N ILE A 43 8.62 -0.74 1.45
CA ILE A 43 9.70 -0.10 2.22
C ILE A 43 10.92 -1.03 2.34
N VAL A 44 10.71 -2.33 2.62
CA VAL A 44 11.80 -3.29 2.79
C VAL A 44 12.60 -3.47 1.51
N ASN A 45 11.92 -3.47 0.36
CA ASN A 45 12.57 -3.56 -0.94
C ASN A 45 13.19 -2.22 -1.39
N ALA A 46 13.01 -1.14 -0.61
CA ALA A 46 13.34 0.23 -0.99
C ALA A 46 12.81 0.59 -2.38
N SER A 47 11.64 0.06 -2.76
CA SER A 47 11.16 0.08 -4.14
C SER A 47 10.25 1.25 -4.44
N LEU A 48 9.85 2.04 -3.42
CA LEU A 48 8.83 3.09 -3.49
C LEU A 48 9.09 4.13 -4.59
N SER A 49 8.71 3.77 -5.80
CA SER A 49 8.66 4.63 -6.96
C SER A 49 7.32 5.37 -6.99
N GLN A 50 7.22 6.39 -7.84
CA GLN A 50 5.99 7.16 -7.99
C GLN A 50 4.76 6.30 -8.32
N ASP A 51 4.93 5.23 -9.10
CA ASP A 51 3.83 4.33 -9.45
C ASP A 51 3.43 3.43 -8.28
N GLU A 52 4.38 2.96 -7.48
CA GLU A 52 4.09 2.22 -6.24
C GLU A 52 3.35 3.09 -5.23
N PHE A 53 3.70 4.38 -5.15
CA PHE A 53 2.96 5.34 -4.35
C PHE A 53 1.52 5.53 -4.80
N ARG A 54 1.27 5.54 -6.11
CA ARG A 54 -0.10 5.61 -6.64
C ARG A 54 -0.90 4.37 -6.27
N VAL A 55 -0.29 3.18 -6.30
CA VAL A 55 -0.93 1.94 -5.85
C VAL A 55 -1.28 2.02 -4.35
N LEU A 56 -0.36 2.49 -3.51
CA LEU A 56 -0.62 2.67 -2.07
C LEU A 56 -1.71 3.71 -1.81
N ALA A 57 -1.70 4.84 -2.50
CA ALA A 57 -2.73 5.86 -2.38
C ALA A 57 -4.10 5.31 -2.79
N HIS A 58 -4.15 4.57 -3.90
CA HIS A 58 -5.38 3.94 -4.37
C HIS A 58 -5.91 2.90 -3.38
N LEU A 59 -5.05 2.02 -2.85
CA LEU A 59 -5.44 1.03 -1.84
C LEU A 59 -5.95 1.69 -0.56
N ARG A 60 -5.30 2.78 -0.13
CA ARG A 60 -5.71 3.55 1.04
C ARG A 60 -7.12 4.12 0.87
N GLU A 61 -7.40 4.69 -0.31
CA GLU A 61 -8.72 5.20 -0.67
C GLU A 61 -9.77 4.08 -0.72
N GLN A 62 -9.49 2.97 -1.41
CA GLN A 62 -10.41 1.85 -1.55
C GLN A 62 -10.77 1.20 -0.21
N PHE A 63 -9.84 1.17 0.75
CA PHE A 63 -10.07 0.62 2.08
C PHE A 63 -10.57 1.65 3.10
N GLY A 64 -10.78 2.90 2.68
CA GLY A 64 -11.27 3.96 3.56
C GLY A 64 -10.34 4.27 4.75
N ILE A 65 -9.03 4.08 4.58
CA ILE A 65 -8.05 4.29 5.66
C ILE A 65 -7.79 5.79 5.84
N ASP A 66 -8.24 6.33 6.96
CA ASP A 66 -8.10 7.75 7.28
C ASP A 66 -6.66 8.14 7.67
N ASP A 67 -6.41 9.43 7.90
CA ASP A 67 -5.07 9.94 8.26
C ASP A 67 -4.58 9.39 9.60
N GLN A 68 -5.48 9.16 10.57
CA GLN A 68 -5.11 8.66 11.89
C GLN A 68 -4.75 7.18 11.85
N GLU A 69 -5.52 6.37 11.11
CA GLU A 69 -5.25 4.97 10.86
C GLU A 69 -3.96 4.78 10.07
N HIS A 70 -3.77 5.59 9.03
CA HIS A 70 -2.53 5.58 8.26
C HIS A 70 -1.32 5.87 9.16
N GLN A 71 -1.38 6.90 10.00
CA GLN A 71 -0.29 7.24 10.91
C GLN A 71 0.03 6.11 11.89
N LYS A 72 -0.99 5.42 12.43
CA LYS A 72 -0.79 4.25 13.30
C LYS A 72 -0.07 3.13 12.57
N ILE A 73 -0.46 2.83 11.32
CA ILE A 73 0.19 1.80 10.51
C ILE A 73 1.66 2.16 10.26
N GLU A 74 1.98 3.43 9.99
CA GLU A 74 3.35 3.87 9.84
C GLU A 74 4.18 3.70 11.10
N ASP A 75 3.62 4.05 12.26
CA ASP A 75 4.34 3.92 13.54
C ASP A 75 4.57 2.45 13.90
N GLU A 76 3.61 1.58 13.60
CA GLU A 76 3.79 0.13 13.69
C GLU A 76 4.89 -0.37 12.73
N LEU A 77 4.94 0.13 11.50
CA LEU A 77 5.99 -0.24 10.54
C LEU A 77 7.37 0.22 11.02
N LYS A 78 7.50 1.44 11.56
CA LYS A 78 8.76 1.93 12.18
C LYS A 78 9.22 0.99 13.29
N HIS A 79 8.29 0.55 14.14
CA HIS A 79 8.61 -0.35 15.24
C HIS A 79 9.07 -1.72 14.73
N ILE A 80 8.33 -2.32 13.79
CA ILE A 80 8.68 -3.61 13.18
C ILE A 80 10.05 -3.56 12.51
N MET A 81 10.37 -2.47 11.80
CA MET A 81 11.67 -2.32 11.14
C MET A 81 12.82 -2.25 12.14
N LYS A 82 12.64 -1.50 13.25
CA LYS A 82 13.64 -1.44 14.32
C LYS A 82 13.84 -2.78 15.02
N GLU A 83 12.81 -3.61 15.11
CA GLU A 83 12.89 -4.94 15.72
C GLU A 83 13.46 -6.01 14.78
N ARG A 84 13.16 -5.94 13.47
CA ARG A 84 13.56 -6.96 12.50
C ARG A 84 14.96 -6.78 11.91
N PHE A 85 15.49 -5.56 11.88
CA PHE A 85 16.75 -5.26 11.21
C PHE A 85 17.82 -4.79 12.22
N GLU A 86 18.90 -5.55 12.32
CA GLU A 86 20.05 -5.24 13.19
C GLU A 86 21.07 -4.30 12.51
N ASP A 87 21.08 -4.21 11.18
CA ASP A 87 21.98 -3.35 10.42
C ASP A 87 21.47 -1.90 10.41
N GLU A 88 22.21 -1.02 11.10
CA GLU A 88 21.92 0.39 11.26
C GLU A 88 21.81 1.15 9.92
N ASN A 89 22.61 0.77 8.91
CA ASN A 89 22.56 1.41 7.59
C ASN A 89 21.32 1.01 6.80
N VAL A 90 20.86 -0.24 6.95
CA VAL A 90 19.63 -0.73 6.32
C VAL A 90 18.42 -0.07 6.97
N LEU A 91 18.43 0.02 8.29
CA LEU A 91 17.40 0.68 9.07
C LEU A 91 17.27 2.17 8.70
N GLU A 92 18.39 2.89 8.59
CA GLU A 92 18.39 4.31 8.21
C GLU A 92 17.76 4.53 6.82
N LYS A 93 18.09 3.67 5.84
CA LYS A 93 17.48 3.73 4.50
C LYS A 93 15.98 3.47 4.53
N MET A 94 15.52 2.46 5.26
CA MET A 94 14.09 2.14 5.36
C MET A 94 13.31 3.25 6.06
N LEU A 95 13.86 3.81 7.15
CA LEU A 95 13.26 4.95 7.85
C LEU A 95 13.26 6.21 6.99
N GLY A 96 14.29 6.42 6.17
CA GLY A 96 14.33 7.47 5.15
C GLY A 96 13.23 7.32 4.13
N THR A 97 13.09 6.13 3.53
CA THR A 97 12.03 5.80 2.56
C THR A 97 10.62 5.98 3.15
N LEU A 98 10.42 5.61 4.42
CA LEU A 98 9.16 5.82 5.13
C LEU A 98 8.91 7.31 5.47
N LYS A 99 9.95 8.11 5.65
CA LYS A 99 9.80 9.56 5.82
C LYS A 99 9.44 10.24 4.49
N ASP A 100 10.05 9.79 3.41
CA ASP A 100 9.79 10.30 2.06
C ASP A 100 8.37 9.93 1.58
N SER A 101 7.86 8.77 1.99
CA SER A 101 6.48 8.37 1.70
C SER A 101 5.45 9.31 2.31
N VAL A 102 5.65 9.77 3.55
CA VAL A 102 4.74 10.73 4.22
C VAL A 102 4.63 12.03 3.44
N SER A 103 5.77 12.57 3.00
CA SER A 103 5.84 13.81 2.21
C SER A 103 5.13 13.65 0.85
N MET A 104 5.39 12.53 0.17
CA MET A 104 4.86 12.30 -1.16
C MET A 104 3.37 11.96 -1.15
N VAL A 105 2.90 11.12 -0.23
CA VAL A 105 1.48 10.78 -0.06
C VAL A 105 0.68 12.02 0.32
N GLY A 106 1.19 12.90 1.19
CA GLY A 106 0.56 14.18 1.49
C GLY A 106 0.34 15.02 0.23
N SER A 107 1.39 15.19 -0.59
CA SER A 107 1.31 15.97 -1.83
C SER A 107 0.39 15.36 -2.90
N LEU A 108 0.38 14.03 -3.03
CA LEU A 108 -0.48 13.32 -3.98
C LEU A 108 -1.94 13.39 -3.53
N PHE A 109 -2.21 13.24 -2.24
CA PHE A 109 -3.54 13.32 -1.67
C PHE A 109 -4.12 14.73 -1.77
N ASP A 110 -3.33 15.77 -1.49
CA ASP A 110 -3.72 17.17 -1.70
C ASP A 110 -4.06 17.45 -3.17
N SER A 111 -3.32 16.86 -4.11
CA SER A 111 -3.58 17.01 -5.55
C SER A 111 -4.85 16.32 -6.04
N VAL A 112 -5.27 15.24 -5.37
CA VAL A 112 -6.54 14.54 -5.65
C VAL A 112 -7.71 15.32 -5.04
N ARG A 113 -7.59 15.80 -3.79
CA ARG A 113 -8.62 16.62 -3.14
C ARG A 113 -8.87 17.95 -3.85
N THR A 114 -7.83 18.63 -4.32
CA THR A 114 -7.97 19.92 -5.03
C THR A 114 -8.59 19.79 -6.43
N LYS A 115 -8.60 18.59 -7.04
CA LYS A 115 -9.31 18.35 -8.31
C LYS A 115 -10.80 18.06 -8.15
N SER A 116 -11.27 17.81 -6.93
CA SER A 116 -12.67 17.53 -6.61
C SER A 116 -13.44 18.77 -6.08
N ALA A 117 -12.84 19.97 -6.14
CA ALA A 117 -13.42 21.24 -5.68
C ALA A 117 -13.61 22.24 -6.83
#